data_AF-A0A2S0L065-F1
#
_entry.id   AF-A0A2S0L065-F1
#
_cell.length_a   1.000
_cell.length_b   1.000
_cell.length_c   1.000
_cell.angle_alpha   90.00
_cell.angle_beta   90.00
_cell.angle_gamma   90.00
#
_symmetry.space_group_name_H-M   'P 1'
#
loop_
_entity.id
_entity.type
_entity.pdbx_description
1 polymer ?
#
loop_
_entity_poly.entity_id
_entity_poly.type
_entity_poly.pdbx_seq_one_letter_code
_entity_poly.pdbx_strand_id
1 'polypeptide(L)'
;MRKNTEPEHDEAGALVQLRKAPQGIFPDSVRLRVTIVRGCGGVPLDHDNLVGGCKPLRDAVAALLGRDDAERHGIEWEYRQEKGAATRIEIQEIK
;
A
#
# COMPACT_ATOMS: atom_id res chain seq x y z
N MET A 1 2.62 -12.77 -33.90
CA MET A 1 2.77 -11.50 -33.14
C MET A 1 1.68 -11.43 -32.09
N ARG A 2 2.00 -11.68 -30.81
CA ARG A 2 1.04 -11.47 -29.71
C ARG A 2 1.19 -10.02 -29.27
N LYS A 3 0.12 -9.23 -29.36
CA LYS A 3 0.12 -7.84 -28.90
C LYS A 3 0.29 -7.87 -27.38
N ASN A 4 1.39 -7.29 -26.89
CA ASN A 4 1.53 -6.96 -25.48
C ASN A 4 0.52 -5.86 -25.18
N THR A 5 -0.64 -6.23 -24.64
CA THR A 5 -1.54 -5.25 -24.05
C THR A 5 -0.92 -4.88 -22.71
N GLU A 6 -0.16 -3.79 -22.68
CA GLU A 6 0.22 -3.16 -21.42
C GLU A 6 -1.07 -2.88 -20.64
N PRO A 7 -1.15 -3.23 -19.34
CA PRO A 7 -2.34 -2.94 -18.56
C PRO A 7 -2.56 -1.42 -18.58
N GLU A 8 -3.73 -0.97 -19.00
CA GLU A 8 -4.12 0.43 -18.89
C GLU A 8 -3.97 0.87 -17.43
N HIS A 9 -3.05 1.80 -17.20
CA HIS A 9 -2.95 2.50 -15.94
C HIS A 9 -4.11 3.49 -15.87
N ASP A 10 -5.27 3.02 -15.41
CA ASP A 10 -6.36 3.91 -15.03
C ASP A 10 -5.84 4.85 -13.93
N GLU A 11 -5.75 6.15 -14.23
CA GLU A 11 -5.34 7.19 -13.28
C GLU A 11 -6.28 7.23 -12.06
N ALA A 12 -7.49 6.66 -12.19
CA ALA A 12 -8.33 6.32 -11.06
C ALA A 12 -7.85 5.02 -10.39
N GLY A 13 -6.68 5.06 -9.76
CA GLY A 13 -6.15 3.93 -8.99
C GLY A 13 -7.19 3.37 -8.03
N ALA A 14 -7.14 2.06 -7.75
CA ALA A 14 -8.15 1.31 -6.98
C ALA A 14 -8.59 1.93 -5.63
N LEU A 15 -7.81 2.87 -5.09
CA LEU A 15 -8.08 3.58 -3.84
C LEU A 15 -8.91 4.87 -4.02
N VAL A 16 -9.05 5.39 -5.24
CA VAL A 16 -9.89 6.56 -5.54
C VAL A 16 -11.36 6.28 -5.21
N GLN A 17 -11.80 5.02 -5.32
CA GLN A 17 -13.15 4.60 -4.94
C GLN A 17 -13.31 4.33 -3.44
N LEU A 18 -12.23 4.10 -2.69
CA LEU A 18 -12.23 3.92 -1.23
C LEU A 18 -12.07 5.26 -0.50
N ARG A 19 -12.84 6.27 -0.93
CA ARG A 19 -12.63 7.67 -0.57
C ARG A 19 -12.99 8.03 0.89
N LYS A 20 -13.41 7.07 1.71
CA LYS A 20 -13.64 7.29 3.15
C LYS A 20 -13.33 6.02 3.94
N ALA A 21 -12.11 5.91 4.46
CA ALA A 21 -11.97 5.14 5.69
C ALA A 21 -12.79 5.84 6.78
N PRO A 22 -13.45 5.09 7.66
CA PRO A 22 -13.98 5.65 8.89
C PRO A 22 -12.86 6.44 9.58
N GLN A 23 -13.04 7.75 9.70
CA GLN A 23 -12.16 8.55 10.54
C GLN A 23 -12.27 8.01 11.97
N GLY A 24 -11.14 7.80 12.64
CA GLY A 24 -11.11 7.32 14.02
C GLY A 24 -11.15 5.81 14.22
N ILE A 25 -10.80 4.97 13.22
CA ILE A 25 -10.52 3.54 13.48
C ILE A 25 -9.39 3.39 14.50
N PHE A 26 -8.38 4.25 14.42
CA PHE A 26 -7.23 4.26 15.31
C PHE A 26 -7.09 5.65 15.96
N PRO A 27 -6.88 5.75 17.28
CA PRO A 27 -6.59 7.02 17.94
C PRO A 27 -5.28 7.62 17.45
N ASP A 28 -5.15 8.94 17.36
CA ASP A 28 -3.92 9.59 16.87
C ASP A 28 -2.65 9.25 17.68
N SER A 29 -2.83 8.86 18.95
CA SER A 29 -1.74 8.51 19.86
C SER A 29 -1.16 7.12 19.65
N VAL A 30 -1.82 6.23 18.90
CA VAL A 30 -1.34 4.85 18.74
C VAL A 30 -0.30 4.75 17.64
N ARG A 31 0.68 3.88 17.85
CA ARG A 31 1.60 3.48 16.78
C ARG A 31 0.93 2.41 15.94
N LEU A 32 1.10 2.52 14.63
CA LEU A 32 0.54 1.60 13.65
C LEU A 32 1.68 0.92 12.91
N ARG A 33 1.48 -0.35 12.60
CA ARG A 33 2.26 -1.05 11.59
C ARG A 33 1.41 -1.28 10.36
N VAL A 34 1.89 -0.80 9.23
CA VAL A 34 1.25 -0.98 7.93
C VAL A 34 2.11 -1.92 7.09
N THR A 35 1.58 -3.10 6.82
CA THR A 35 2.24 -4.10 5.98
C THR A 35 1.61 -4.07 4.60
N ILE A 36 2.39 -3.69 3.60
CA ILE A 36 2.02 -3.76 2.19
C ILE A 36 2.58 -5.06 1.62
N VAL A 37 1.70 -5.99 1.28
CA VAL A 37 2.06 -7.23 0.58
C VAL A 37 1.69 -7.08 -0.89
N ARG A 38 2.70 -6.81 -1.73
CA ARG A 38 2.52 -6.67 -3.17
C ARG A 38 2.31 -8.04 -3.82
N GLY A 39 1.13 -8.25 -4.38
CA GLY A 39 0.85 -9.39 -5.24
C GLY A 39 1.64 -9.27 -6.53
N CYS A 40 2.51 -10.24 -6.82
CA CYS A 40 3.29 -10.28 -8.04
C CYS A 40 2.71 -11.34 -8.98
N GLY A 41 2.18 -10.91 -10.13
CA GLY A 41 1.71 -11.80 -11.20
C GLY A 41 2.88 -12.44 -11.96
N GLY A 42 2.77 -12.58 -13.28
CA GLY A 42 3.84 -13.12 -14.16
C GLY A 42 5.14 -12.29 -14.21
N VAL A 43 5.30 -11.31 -13.32
CA VAL A 43 6.46 -10.43 -13.23
C VAL A 43 7.37 -10.92 -12.09
N PRO A 44 8.71 -10.93 -12.28
CA PRO A 44 9.65 -11.29 -11.22
C PRO A 44 9.45 -10.47 -9.94
N LEU A 45 9.85 -11.07 -8.82
CA LEU A 45 9.93 -10.35 -7.55
C LEU A 45 11.01 -9.28 -7.69
N ASP A 46 10.64 -8.06 -7.37
CA ASP A 46 11.55 -6.93 -7.40
C ASP A 46 11.99 -6.67 -5.96
N HIS A 47 13.23 -7.03 -5.65
CA HIS A 47 13.79 -6.85 -4.31
C HIS A 47 14.37 -5.46 -4.12
N ASP A 48 14.66 -4.74 -5.21
CA ASP A 48 15.49 -3.53 -5.19
C ASP A 48 14.61 -2.27 -5.20
N ASN A 49 13.47 -2.33 -5.91
CA ASN A 49 12.52 -1.20 -5.99
C ASN A 49 11.18 -1.49 -5.31
N LEU A 50 11.09 -2.48 -4.41
CA LEU A 50 9.83 -2.78 -3.72
C LEU A 50 9.27 -1.57 -2.99
N VAL A 51 10.11 -0.85 -2.22
CA VAL A 51 9.69 0.33 -1.45
C VAL A 51 9.26 1.46 -2.40
N GLY A 52 10.06 1.72 -3.44
CA GLY A 52 9.77 2.77 -4.43
C GLY A 52 8.47 2.50 -5.21
N GLY A 53 8.27 1.26 -5.65
CA GLY A 53 7.05 0.83 -6.35
C GLY A 53 5.80 0.87 -5.47
N CYS A 54 5.94 0.79 -4.15
CA CYS A 54 4.84 0.89 -3.20
C CYS A 54 4.55 2.33 -2.73
N LYS A 55 5.30 3.34 -3.18
CA LYS A 55 5.11 4.73 -2.75
C LYS A 55 3.69 5.27 -3.00
N PRO A 56 3.08 5.11 -4.19
CA PRO A 56 1.71 5.61 -4.40
C PRO A 56 0.69 4.95 -3.45
N LEU A 57 0.90 3.68 -3.12
CA LEU A 57 0.05 2.94 -2.18
C LEU A 57 0.24 3.43 -0.75
N ARG A 58 1.48 3.74 -0.37
CA ARG A 58 1.85 4.34 0.91
C ARG A 58 1.16 5.68 1.12
N ASP A 59 1.29 6.58 0.15
CA ASP A 59 0.74 7.94 0.18
C ASP A 59 -0.79 7.88 0.32
N ALA A 60 -1.44 6.97 -0.40
CA ALA A 60 -2.88 6.77 -0.32
C ALA A 60 -3.35 6.20 1.03
N VAL A 61 -2.61 5.25 1.63
CA VAL A 61 -2.92 4.72 2.96
C VAL A 61 -2.72 5.79 4.05
N ALA A 62 -1.66 6.59 3.97
CA ALA A 62 -1.42 7.68 4.90
C ALA A 62 -2.55 8.73 4.83
N ALA A 63 -2.93 9.15 3.61
CA ALA A 63 -4.05 10.04 3.39
C ALA A 63 -5.38 9.45 3.93
N LEU A 64 -5.59 8.15 3.76
CA LEU A 64 -6.76 7.43 4.26
C LEU A 64 -6.83 7.44 5.79
N LEU A 65 -5.68 7.28 6.46
CA LEU A 65 -5.55 7.32 7.92
C LEU A 65 -5.54 8.75 8.49
N GLY A 66 -5.50 9.78 7.64
CA GLY A 66 -5.35 11.17 8.06
C GLY A 66 -4.00 11.45 8.74
N ARG A 67 -2.97 10.65 8.44
CA ARG A 67 -1.62 10.74 9.02
C ARG A 67 -0.60 11.07 7.94
N ASP A 68 0.51 11.67 8.36
CA ASP A 68 1.70 11.80 7.53
C ASP A 68 2.39 10.42 7.40
N ASP A 69 2.90 10.09 6.20
CA ASP A 69 3.53 8.79 5.92
C ASP A 69 4.94 8.65 6.53
N ALA A 70 5.49 9.74 7.08
CA ALA A 70 6.78 9.71 7.75
C ALA A 70 6.73 8.92 9.08
N GLU A 71 7.67 7.99 9.26
CA GLU A 71 7.75 7.06 10.39
C GLU A 71 7.72 7.75 11.77
N ARG A 72 8.21 8.99 11.84
CA ARG A 72 8.17 9.85 13.03
C ARG A 72 6.74 10.15 13.53
N HIS A 73 5.72 9.95 12.70
CA HIS A 73 4.30 10.11 13.04
C HIS A 73 3.64 8.80 13.50
N GLY A 74 4.45 7.80 13.84
CA GLY A 74 4.00 6.57 14.47
C GLY A 74 3.42 5.55 13.48
N ILE A 75 3.85 5.58 12.22
CA ILE A 75 3.56 4.52 11.25
C ILE A 75 4.86 3.78 10.93
N GLU A 76 4.93 2.49 11.27
CA GLU A 76 5.98 1.57 10.83
C GLU A 76 5.55 0.91 9.51
N TRP A 77 6.38 1.01 8.47
CA TRP A 77 6.10 0.41 7.17
C TRP A 77 6.83 -0.93 7.01
N GLU A 78 6.08 -1.99 6.74
CA GLU A 78 6.64 -3.27 6.30
C GLU A 78 6.25 -3.55 4.85
N TYR A 79 7.19 -4.03 4.05
CA TYR A 79 6.95 -4.38 2.66
C TYR A 79 7.25 -5.86 2.43
N ARG A 80 6.32 -6.55 1.78
CA ARG A 80 6.45 -7.96 1.40
C ARG A 80 5.98 -8.15 -0.04
N GLN A 81 6.33 -9.29 -0.62
CA GLN A 81 5.86 -9.70 -1.93
C GLN A 81 5.38 -11.13 -1.88
N GLU A 82 4.31 -11.41 -2.62
CA GLU A 82 3.73 -12.75 -2.73
C GLU A 82 3.40 -13.05 -4.19
N LYS A 83 3.89 -14.16 -4.73
CA LYS A 83 3.62 -14.55 -6.12
C LYS A 83 2.24 -15.18 -6.26
N GLY A 84 1.51 -14.81 -7.32
CA GLY A 84 0.20 -15.41 -7.64
C GLY A 84 -0.94 -15.00 -6.72
N ALA A 85 -0.73 -14.03 -5.83
CA ALA A 85 -1.75 -13.45 -4.96
C ALA A 85 -2.09 -12.02 -5.40
N ALA A 86 -3.24 -11.52 -4.95
CA ALA A 86 -3.58 -10.10 -5.06
C ALA A 86 -2.79 -9.27 -4.04
N THR A 87 -2.56 -7.99 -4.34
CA THR A 87 -1.98 -7.06 -3.38
C THR A 87 -2.92 -6.86 -2.19
N ARG A 88 -2.38 -6.96 -0.98
CA ARG A 88 -3.12 -6.74 0.27
C ARG A 88 -2.39 -5.77 1.19
N ILE A 89 -3.16 -5.09 2.02
CA ILE A 89 -2.68 -4.13 3.01
C ILE A 89 -3.22 -4.57 4.36
N GLU A 90 -2.33 -4.69 5.34
CA GLU A 90 -2.69 -5.01 6.71
C GLU A 90 -2.28 -3.84 7.59
N ILE A 91 -3.19 -3.37 8.45
CA ILE A 91 -2.95 -2.26 9.38
C ILE A 91 -3.23 -2.77 10.78
N GLN A 92 -2.23 -2.66 11.66
CA GLN A 92 -2.30 -3.18 13.03
C GLN A 92 -1.81 -2.12 14.02
N GLU A 93 -2.45 -2.05 15.18
CA GLU A 93 -1.91 -1.28 16.31
C GLU A 93 -0.73 -2.03 16.94
N ILE A 94 0.34 -1.31 17.24
CA ILE A 94 1.52 -1.85 17.94
C ILE A 94 1.68 -1.12 19.28
N LYS A 95 2.06 -1.90 20.30
CA LYS A 95 2.27 -1.43 21.68
C LYS A 95 3.66 -0.84 21.89
#